data_AF-A0A8S1JM65-F1
#
_entry.id   AF-A0A8S1JM65-F1
#
_cell.length_a   1.000
_cell.length_b   1.000
_cell.length_c   1.000
_cell.angle_alpha   90.00
_cell.angle_beta   90.00
_cell.angle_gamma   90.00
#
_symmetry.space_group_name_H-M   'P 1'
#
loop_
_entity.id
_entity.type
_entity.pdbx_description
1 polymer ?
#
loop_
_entity_poly.entity_id
_entity_poly.type
_entity_poly.pdbx_seq_one_letter_code
_entity_poly.pdbx_strand_id
1 'polypeptide(L)'
;MQIWPQETTQFIGMKRAFLKLWDVQYLQKKRYFDEKRWDMLIRQFKQELYNVYCYPKESPLLSCIKCGITKLKTQYCDQTNYQQINRCPICNKQMQELSKDLLTTQKLGSTWIFRISGELMNENNPPMMLSNNQVYSQKSLLQKSEQQNGYILKINECVRVFLT
;
A
#
# COMPACT_ATOMS: atom_id res chain seq x y z
N MET A 1 -3.49 58.30 -54.84
CA MET A 1 -4.81 57.74 -54.45
C MET A 1 -4.79 57.53 -52.94
N GLN A 2 -4.97 58.61 -52.17
CA GLN A 2 -5.04 58.56 -50.71
C GLN A 2 -6.51 58.45 -50.34
N ILE A 3 -6.89 57.24 -49.95
CA ILE A 3 -8.22 56.92 -49.44
C ILE A 3 -8.05 56.93 -47.92
N TRP A 4 -8.96 57.56 -47.18
CA TRP A 4 -9.05 57.70 -45.71
C TRP A 4 -8.54 59.03 -45.10
N PRO A 5 -9.44 59.84 -44.51
CA PRO A 5 -9.07 61.00 -43.68
C PRO A 5 -8.46 60.54 -42.34
N GLN A 6 -7.46 61.27 -41.85
CA GLN A 6 -6.70 60.97 -40.62
C GLN A 6 -7.58 60.79 -39.36
N GLU A 7 -8.77 61.39 -39.34
CA GLU A 7 -9.73 61.27 -38.23
C GLU A 7 -10.28 59.84 -38.08
N THR A 8 -10.48 59.10 -39.18
CA THR A 8 -11.03 57.73 -39.13
C THR A 8 -10.09 56.72 -38.46
N THR A 9 -8.78 56.97 -38.51
CA THR A 9 -7.76 56.10 -37.90
C THR A 9 -7.78 56.18 -36.37
N GLN A 10 -8.08 57.35 -35.79
CA GLN A 10 -8.26 57.51 -34.35
C GLN A 10 -9.53 56.79 -33.85
N PHE A 11 -10.64 56.89 -34.58
CA PHE A 11 -11.88 56.19 -34.22
C PHE A 11 -11.77 54.65 -34.30
N ILE A 12 -11.04 54.13 -35.30
CA ILE A 12 -10.75 52.68 -35.42
C ILE A 12 -9.79 52.21 -34.33
N GLY A 13 -8.80 53.02 -33.96
CA GLY A 13 -7.89 52.77 -32.85
C GLY A 13 -8.60 52.72 -31.49
N MET A 14 -9.53 53.65 -31.24
CA MET A 14 -10.35 53.66 -30.01
C MET A 14 -11.32 52.47 -29.94
N LYS A 15 -11.95 52.07 -31.06
CA LYS A 15 -12.78 50.85 -31.09
C LYS A 15 -11.97 49.58 -30.81
N ARG A 16 -10.77 49.42 -31.39
CA ARG A 16 -9.89 48.26 -31.13
C ARG A 16 -9.32 48.24 -29.71
N ALA A 17 -8.97 49.40 -29.15
CA ALA A 17 -8.53 49.52 -27.76
C ALA A 17 -9.67 49.21 -26.78
N PHE A 18 -10.89 49.69 -27.07
CA PHE A 18 -12.09 49.41 -26.28
C PHE A 18 -12.48 47.94 -26.33
N LEU A 19 -12.49 47.31 -27.51
CA LEU A 19 -12.70 45.85 -27.66
C LEU A 19 -11.65 45.04 -26.91
N LYS A 20 -10.35 45.38 -27.01
CA LYS A 20 -9.29 44.72 -26.24
C LYS A 20 -9.44 44.91 -24.72
N LEU A 21 -9.84 46.09 -24.26
CA LEU A 21 -10.09 46.37 -22.84
C LEU A 21 -11.32 45.61 -22.33
N TRP A 22 -12.39 45.54 -23.12
CA TRP A 22 -13.58 44.73 -22.84
C TRP A 22 -13.25 43.24 -22.79
N ASP A 23 -12.46 42.73 -23.74
CA ASP A 23 -12.02 41.34 -23.77
C ASP A 23 -11.15 40.99 -22.56
N VAL A 24 -10.22 41.87 -22.16
CA VAL A 24 -9.36 41.65 -20.98
C VAL A 24 -10.16 41.70 -19.68
N GLN A 25 -11.07 42.67 -19.52
CA GLN A 25 -11.91 42.77 -18.32
C GLN A 25 -12.92 41.62 -18.23
N TYR A 26 -13.50 41.20 -19.36
CA TYR A 26 -14.40 40.05 -19.44
C TYR A 26 -13.65 38.74 -19.15
N LEU A 27 -12.47 38.54 -19.74
CA LEU A 27 -11.61 37.37 -19.46
C LEU A 27 -11.15 37.33 -18.01
N GLN A 28 -10.82 38.47 -17.40
CA GLN A 28 -10.49 38.56 -15.99
C GLN A 28 -11.68 38.22 -15.10
N LYS A 29 -12.87 38.81 -15.34
CA LYS A 29 -14.09 38.47 -14.60
C LYS A 29 -14.44 36.99 -14.77
N LYS A 30 -14.38 36.47 -15.99
CA LYS A 30 -14.60 35.06 -16.29
C LYS A 30 -13.61 34.17 -15.53
N ARG A 31 -12.36 34.60 -15.35
CA ARG A 31 -11.35 33.88 -14.55
C ARG A 31 -11.62 33.94 -13.04
N TYR A 32 -12.15 35.05 -12.52
CA TYR A 32 -12.47 35.21 -11.10
C TYR A 32 -13.76 34.50 -10.69
N PHE A 33 -14.73 34.42 -11.59
CA PHE A 33 -16.03 33.79 -11.36
C PHE A 33 -16.16 32.40 -12.00
N ASP A 34 -15.05 31.78 -12.40
CA ASP A 34 -15.03 30.41 -12.90
C ASP A 34 -15.40 29.44 -11.77
N GLU A 35 -16.37 28.56 -11.98
CA GLU A 35 -16.81 27.59 -10.96
C GLU A 35 -15.67 26.65 -10.55
N LYS A 36 -14.78 26.29 -11.48
CA LYS A 36 -13.60 25.45 -11.20
C LYS A 36 -12.62 26.11 -10.23
N ARG A 37 -12.59 27.45 -10.19
CA ARG A 37 -11.76 28.21 -9.24
C ARG A 37 -12.30 28.07 -7.82
N TRP A 38 -13.61 28.01 -7.64
CA TRP A 38 -14.22 27.82 -6.33
C TRP A 38 -13.83 26.47 -5.72
N ASP A 39 -13.84 25.39 -6.50
CA ASP A 39 -13.36 24.08 -6.04
C ASP A 39 -11.89 24.12 -5.61
N MET A 40 -11.05 24.81 -6.38
CA MET A 40 -9.63 24.99 -6.05
C MET A 40 -9.45 25.78 -4.75
N LEU A 41 -10.19 26.88 -4.56
CA LEU A 41 -10.15 27.70 -3.35
C LEU A 41 -10.61 26.90 -2.13
N ILE A 42 -11.68 26.11 -2.26
CA ILE A 42 -12.17 25.23 -1.17
C ILE A 42 -11.09 24.20 -0.81
N ARG A 43 -10.41 23.60 -1.79
CA ARG A 43 -9.30 22.66 -1.53
C ARG A 43 -8.12 23.34 -0.83
N GLN A 44 -7.70 24.51 -1.31
CA GLN A 44 -6.61 25.28 -0.69
C GLN A 44 -6.96 25.71 0.73
N PHE A 45 -8.16 26.22 0.95
CA PHE A 45 -8.62 26.60 2.29
C PHE A 45 -8.62 25.40 3.25
N LYS A 46 -9.16 24.25 2.83
CA LYS A 46 -9.14 23.03 3.64
C LYS A 46 -7.71 22.57 3.94
N GLN A 47 -6.80 22.66 2.97
CA GLN A 47 -5.40 22.31 3.16
C GLN A 47 -4.72 23.21 4.20
N GLU A 48 -4.91 24.53 4.11
CA GLU A 48 -4.35 25.46 5.09
C GLU A 48 -4.98 25.28 6.47
N LEU A 49 -6.29 25.02 6.54
CA LEU A 49 -6.98 24.70 7.79
C LEU A 49 -6.33 23.47 8.46
N TYR A 50 -6.11 22.38 7.71
CA TYR A 50 -5.45 21.20 8.26
C TYR A 50 -4.01 21.47 8.69
N ASN A 51 -3.26 22.29 7.95
CA ASN A 51 -1.89 22.67 8.32
C ASN A 51 -1.87 23.45 9.65
N VAL A 52 -2.72 24.46 9.79
CA VAL A 52 -2.79 25.31 10.99
C VAL A 52 -3.16 24.50 12.22
N TYR A 53 -4.10 23.57 12.11
CA TYR A 53 -4.53 22.72 13.22
C TYR A 53 -3.73 21.41 13.33
N CYS A 54 -2.68 21.23 12.52
CA CYS A 54 -1.86 20.02 12.46
C CYS A 54 -2.68 18.71 12.27
N TYR A 55 -3.81 18.79 11.56
CA TYR A 55 -4.56 17.59 11.21
C TYR A 55 -3.79 16.77 10.15
N PRO A 56 -3.72 15.44 10.29
CA PRO A 56 -3.08 14.61 9.29
C PRO A 56 -3.86 14.67 7.97
N LYS A 57 -3.13 14.74 6.86
CA LYS A 57 -3.71 14.74 5.50
C LYS A 57 -4.47 13.45 5.19
N GLU A 58 -4.14 12.38 5.91
CA GLU A 58 -4.80 11.09 5.83
C GLU A 58 -5.53 10.79 7.14
N SER A 59 -6.60 10.00 7.05
CA SER A 59 -7.26 9.49 8.25
C SER A 59 -6.29 8.64 9.07
N PRO A 60 -6.24 8.79 10.41
CA PRO A 60 -5.44 7.92 11.27
C PRO A 60 -5.71 6.43 11.03
N LEU A 61 -6.96 6.06 10.74
CA LEU A 61 -7.34 4.69 10.38
C LEU A 61 -6.59 4.21 9.13
N LEU A 62 -6.52 5.06 8.10
CA LEU A 62 -5.83 4.72 6.86
C LEU A 62 -4.31 4.54 7.11
N SER A 63 -3.71 5.42 7.91
CA SER A 63 -2.30 5.28 8.30
C SER A 63 -2.05 3.98 9.06
N CYS A 64 -2.92 3.61 10.01
CA CYS A 64 -2.83 2.34 10.74
C CYS A 64 -2.94 1.13 9.79
N ILE A 65 -3.88 1.16 8.85
CA ILE A 65 -4.04 0.09 7.85
C ILE A 65 -2.78 -0.03 6.99
N LYS A 66 -2.25 1.09 6.47
CA LYS A 66 -1.02 1.11 5.67
C LYS A 66 0.17 0.53 6.46
N CYS A 67 0.37 0.98 7.70
CA CYS A 67 1.43 0.44 8.56
C CYS A 67 1.28 -1.06 8.82
N GLY A 68 0.06 -1.52 9.09
CA GLY A 68 -0.24 -2.94 9.27
C GLY A 68 0.06 -3.77 8.02
N ILE A 69 -0.36 -3.29 6.86
CA ILE A 69 -0.07 -3.93 5.57
C ILE A 69 1.43 -3.97 5.32
N THR A 70 2.15 -2.85 5.49
CA THR A 70 3.60 -2.78 5.33
C THR A 70 4.33 -3.77 6.23
N LYS A 71 3.87 -3.96 7.48
CA LYS A 71 4.45 -4.92 8.42
C LYS A 71 4.32 -6.37 7.94
N LEU A 72 3.23 -6.70 7.25
CA LEU A 72 2.94 -8.04 6.74
C LEU A 72 3.47 -8.29 5.32
N LYS A 73 3.59 -7.24 4.50
CA LYS A 73 4.04 -7.32 3.12
C LYS A 73 5.53 -7.69 3.09
N THR A 74 5.83 -8.86 2.52
CA THR A 74 7.19 -9.33 2.28
C THR A 74 7.49 -9.33 0.79
N GLN A 75 8.78 -9.36 0.42
CA GLN A 75 9.23 -9.48 -0.98
C GLN A 75 8.66 -10.73 -1.71
N TYR A 76 8.26 -11.76 -0.97
CA TYR A 76 7.67 -12.98 -1.52
C TYR A 76 6.21 -12.81 -1.92
N CYS A 77 5.52 -11.77 -1.43
CA CYS A 77 4.11 -11.51 -1.77
C CYS A 77 3.94 -11.07 -3.25
N ASP A 78 4.98 -10.46 -3.83
CA ASP A 78 4.99 -10.01 -5.21
C ASP A 78 5.39 -11.13 -6.19
N GLN A 79 5.92 -12.25 -5.68
CA GLN A 79 6.37 -13.39 -6.47
C GLN A 79 5.28 -14.47 -6.56
N THR A 80 4.74 -14.69 -7.76
CA THR A 80 3.63 -15.64 -8.01
C THR A 80 3.89 -17.06 -7.49
N ASN A 81 5.13 -17.55 -7.58
CA ASN A 81 5.50 -18.89 -7.10
C ASN A 81 5.43 -19.05 -5.58
N TYR A 82 5.51 -17.95 -4.82
CA TYR A 82 5.55 -17.97 -3.35
C TYR A 82 4.28 -17.41 -2.71
N GLN A 83 3.31 -16.97 -3.51
CA GLN A 83 2.03 -16.46 -3.01
C GLN A 83 1.25 -17.56 -2.30
N GLN A 84 0.79 -17.26 -1.10
CA GLN A 84 0.00 -18.16 -0.26
C GLN A 84 -1.37 -17.52 0.02
N ILE A 85 -2.28 -17.55 -0.95
CA ILE A 85 -3.59 -16.85 -0.87
C ILE A 85 -4.37 -17.23 0.39
N ASN A 86 -4.30 -18.50 0.82
CA ASN A 86 -5.04 -18.99 1.99
C ASN A 86 -4.35 -18.73 3.33
N ARG A 87 -3.08 -18.28 3.34
CA ARG A 87 -2.27 -18.14 4.57
C ARG A 87 -1.70 -16.74 4.78
N CYS A 88 -1.51 -15.99 3.70
CA CYS A 88 -1.00 -14.65 3.72
C CYS A 88 -2.12 -13.67 3.34
N PRO A 89 -2.57 -12.80 4.25
CA PRO A 89 -3.65 -11.86 3.97
C PRO A 89 -3.28 -10.87 2.86
N ILE A 90 -1.98 -10.59 2.67
CA ILE A 90 -1.49 -9.70 1.62
C ILE A 90 -1.52 -10.34 0.22
N CYS A 91 -1.46 -11.67 0.12
CA CYS A 91 -1.51 -12.38 -1.17
C CYS A 91 -2.91 -12.42 -1.80
N ASN A 92 -3.94 -11.91 -1.13
CA ASN A 92 -5.27 -11.75 -1.72
C ASN A 92 -5.26 -10.55 -2.69
N LYS A 93 -5.90 -10.68 -3.86
CA LYS A 93 -6.00 -9.66 -4.91
C LYS A 93 -6.40 -8.28 -4.38
N GLN A 94 -7.39 -8.21 -3.48
CA GLN A 94 -7.86 -6.94 -2.91
C GLN A 94 -6.78 -6.25 -2.06
N MET A 95 -6.02 -7.03 -1.27
CA MET A 95 -4.93 -6.49 -0.47
C MET A 95 -3.68 -6.19 -1.30
N GLN A 96 -3.44 -6.93 -2.37
CA GLN A 96 -2.39 -6.60 -3.32
C GLN A 96 -2.62 -5.23 -3.96
N GLU A 97 -3.86 -4.92 -4.36
CA GLU A 97 -4.20 -3.62 -4.91
C GLU A 97 -3.97 -2.47 -3.91
N LEU A 98 -4.37 -2.64 -2.65
CA LEU A 98 -4.13 -1.66 -1.58
C LEU A 98 -2.66 -1.52 -1.19
N SER A 99 -1.82 -2.50 -1.53
CA SER A 99 -0.43 -2.56 -1.10
C SER A 99 0.58 -2.24 -2.20
N LYS A 100 0.15 -1.96 -3.44
CA LYS A 100 1.03 -1.67 -4.59
C LYS A 100 2.09 -0.62 -4.28
N ASP A 101 1.67 0.50 -3.68
CA ASP A 101 2.53 1.65 -3.37
C ASP A 101 3.22 1.56 -2.00
N LEU A 102 3.02 0.45 -1.27
CA LEU A 102 3.58 0.26 0.06
C LEU A 102 4.92 -0.48 0.00
N LEU A 103 5.82 -0.05 0.89
CA LEU A 103 7.11 -0.67 1.11
C LEU A 103 6.96 -2.11 1.60
N THR A 104 7.94 -2.96 1.28
CA THR A 104 8.06 -4.33 1.78
C THR A 104 8.93 -4.34 3.04
N THR A 105 8.56 -5.17 4.01
CA THR A 105 9.37 -5.39 5.21
C THR A 105 10.32 -6.56 4.97
N GLN A 106 11.59 -6.39 5.36
CA GLN A 106 12.53 -7.51 5.49
C GLN A 106 12.30 -8.21 6.82
N LYS A 107 12.04 -9.52 6.77
CA LYS A 107 11.90 -10.34 7.98
C LYS A 107 13.26 -10.96 8.30
N LEU A 108 13.88 -10.53 9.39
CA LEU A 108 15.21 -10.99 9.82
C LEU A 108 15.23 -12.45 10.28
N GLY A 109 14.08 -13.01 10.68
CA GLY A 109 13.97 -14.38 11.17
C GLY A 109 12.81 -15.15 10.56
N SER A 110 13.04 -16.44 10.29
CA SER A 110 11.99 -17.35 9.87
C SER A 110 11.16 -17.81 11.08
N THR A 111 9.86 -18.01 10.87
CA THR A 111 8.99 -18.63 11.87
C THR A 111 8.50 -19.92 11.27
N TRP A 112 8.84 -21.03 11.91
CA TRP A 112 8.50 -22.34 11.39
C TRP A 112 7.12 -22.76 11.91
N ILE A 113 6.29 -23.26 11.02
CA ILE A 113 4.94 -23.72 11.31
C ILE A 113 4.84 -25.14 10.79
N PHE A 114 4.38 -26.07 11.64
CA PHE A 114 4.25 -27.45 11.24
C PHE A 114 3.13 -27.61 10.20
N ARG A 115 3.46 -28.24 9.07
CA ARG A 115 2.62 -28.30 7.87
C ARG A 115 1.22 -28.88 8.13
N ILE A 116 1.11 -29.89 8.98
CA ILE A 116 -0.15 -30.64 9.21
C ILE A 116 -0.99 -29.97 10.29
N SER A 117 -0.43 -29.75 11.48
CA SER A 117 -1.19 -29.18 12.62
C SER A 117 -1.37 -27.67 12.57
N GLY A 118 -0.50 -26.94 11.84
CA GLY A 118 -0.43 -25.49 11.92
C GLY A 118 0.19 -24.93 13.21
N GLU A 119 0.66 -25.80 14.13
CA GLU A 119 1.34 -25.35 15.34
C GLU A 119 2.72 -24.73 15.04
N LEU A 120 3.06 -23.74 15.84
CA LEU A 120 4.35 -23.07 15.77
C LEU A 120 5.46 -23.97 16.31
N MET A 121 6.57 -24.02 15.57
CA MET A 121 7.78 -24.74 15.99
C MET A 121 8.75 -23.74 16.62
N ASN A 122 9.01 -23.90 17.92
CA ASN A 122 9.84 -23.03 18.74
C ASN A 122 10.67 -23.83 19.76
N GLU A 123 11.24 -23.16 20.76
CA GLU A 123 12.03 -23.79 21.83
C GLU A 123 11.28 -24.91 22.56
N ASN A 124 9.97 -24.76 22.76
CA ASN A 124 9.08 -25.70 23.45
C ASN A 124 8.46 -26.76 22.50
N ASN A 125 8.57 -26.56 21.19
CA ASN A 125 8.08 -27.46 20.16
C ASN A 125 9.06 -27.47 18.98
N PRO A 126 10.29 -27.94 19.18
CA PRO A 126 11.34 -27.77 18.19
C PRO A 126 11.06 -28.55 16.90
N PRO A 127 11.62 -28.07 15.77
CA PRO A 127 11.67 -28.86 14.55
C PRO A 127 12.60 -30.07 14.75
N MET A 128 12.06 -31.25 14.48
CA MET A 128 12.73 -32.55 14.58
C MET A 128 12.82 -33.15 13.18
N MET A 129 14.03 -33.51 12.74
CA MET A 129 14.25 -34.15 11.44
C MET A 129 14.32 -35.67 11.62
N LEU A 130 13.51 -36.40 10.84
CA LEU A 130 13.57 -37.85 10.76
C LEU A 130 14.62 -38.31 9.73
N SER A 131 14.98 -39.59 9.77
CA SER A 131 15.91 -40.23 8.80
C SER A 131 15.46 -40.15 7.34
N ASN A 132 14.19 -39.80 7.08
CA ASN A 132 13.66 -39.50 5.75
C ASN A 132 13.90 -38.06 5.29
N ASN A 133 14.73 -37.28 6.00
CA ASN A 133 15.03 -35.86 5.76
C ASN A 133 13.80 -34.92 5.80
N GLN A 134 12.70 -35.37 6.40
CA GLN A 134 11.52 -34.53 6.62
C GLN A 134 11.51 -33.99 8.05
N VAL A 135 11.09 -32.73 8.17
CA VAL A 135 11.03 -32.00 9.44
C VAL A 135 9.59 -31.99 9.97
N TYR A 136 9.44 -32.39 11.23
CA TYR A 136 8.18 -32.44 11.97
C TYR A 136 8.29 -31.67 13.28
N SER A 137 7.17 -31.28 13.87
CA SER A 137 7.20 -30.72 15.23
C SER A 137 7.33 -31.84 16.26
N GLN A 138 8.07 -31.60 17.34
CA GLN A 138 8.20 -32.57 18.42
C GLN A 138 6.84 -33.02 18.98
N LYS A 139 5.90 -32.08 19.20
CA LYS A 139 4.54 -32.41 19.66
C LYS A 139 3.81 -33.35 18.71
N SER A 140 3.90 -33.12 17.40
CA SER A 140 3.23 -33.98 16.41
C SER A 140 3.79 -35.39 16.39
N LEU A 141 5.10 -35.56 16.64
CA LEU A 141 5.74 -36.86 16.71
C LEU A 141 5.29 -37.62 17.96
N LEU A 142 5.21 -36.94 19.10
CA LEU A 142 4.71 -37.54 20.35
C LEU A 142 3.25 -37.99 20.20
N GLN A 143 2.38 -37.12 19.70
CA GLN A 143 0.96 -37.45 19.47
C GLN A 143 0.80 -38.65 18.52
N LYS A 144 1.56 -38.69 17.42
CA LYS A 144 1.52 -39.82 16.48
C LYS A 144 2.04 -41.11 17.10
N SER A 145 3.10 -41.03 17.91
CA SER A 145 3.67 -42.19 18.59
C SER A 145 2.70 -42.79 19.61
N GLU A 146 1.96 -41.95 20.33
CA GLU A 146 0.91 -42.38 21.26
C GLU A 146 -0.25 -43.05 20.53
N GLN A 147 -0.71 -42.47 19.41
CA GLN A 147 -1.79 -43.02 18.59
C GLN A 147 -1.46 -44.36 17.93
N GLN A 148 -0.18 -44.60 17.62
CA GLN A 148 0.28 -45.79 16.91
C GLN A 148 0.87 -46.87 17.86
N ASN A 149 0.57 -46.83 19.16
CA ASN A 149 1.08 -47.81 20.15
C ASN A 149 2.61 -48.02 20.05
N GLY A 150 3.38 -46.96 19.79
CA GLY A 150 4.85 -47.01 19.75
C GLY A 150 5.46 -47.64 18.49
N TYR A 151 4.69 -47.96 17.45
CA TYR A 151 5.23 -48.51 16.21
C TYR A 151 5.89 -47.42 15.33
N ILE A 152 7.23 -47.41 15.39
CA ILE A 152 8.21 -46.95 14.39
C ILE A 152 8.13 -45.46 13.98
N LEU A 153 8.10 -44.56 14.95
CA LEU A 153 8.90 -43.35 14.82
C LEU A 153 10.08 -43.55 15.76
N LYS A 154 11.26 -43.80 15.21
CA LYS A 154 12.49 -43.83 16.00
C LYS A 154 12.80 -42.40 16.45
N ILE A 155 12.06 -41.91 17.44
CA ILE A 155 12.22 -40.57 18.01
C ILE A 155 13.66 -40.39 18.49
N ASN A 156 14.30 -41.47 18.95
CA ASN A 156 15.71 -41.50 19.33
C ASN A 156 16.68 -41.21 18.17
N GLU A 157 16.28 -41.42 16.92
CA GLU A 157 17.07 -41.08 15.72
C GLU A 157 16.73 -39.68 15.19
N CYS A 158 15.77 -38.97 15.80
CA CYS A 158 15.42 -37.63 15.35
C CYS A 158 16.45 -36.61 15.81
N VAL A 159 16.94 -35.79 14.87
CA VAL A 159 17.88 -34.71 15.17
C VAL A 159 17.12 -33.41 15.32
N ARG A 160 17.36 -32.69 16.42
CA ARG A 160 16.85 -31.34 16.60
C ARG A 160 17.51 -30.42 15.58
N VAL A 161 16.70 -29.75 14.77
CA VAL A 161 17.20 -28.74 13.84
C VAL A 161 17.35 -27.44 14.61
N PHE A 162 18.58 -26.93 14.70
CA PHE A 162 18.84 -25.62 15.29
C PHE A 162 18.53 -24.54 14.25
N LEU A 163 17.78 -23.53 14.66
CA LEU A 163 17.53 -22.34 13.87
C LEU A 163 18.59 -21.30 14.26
N THR A 164 19.33 -20.82 13.27
CA THR A 164 20.15 -19.59 13.35
C THR A 164 19.37 -18.42 12.77
#